data_AF-A0A7S1GCR8-F1
#
_entry.id   AF-A0A7S1GCR8-F1
#
_cell.length_a   1.000
_cell.length_b   1.000
_cell.length_c   1.000
_cell.angle_alpha   90.00
_cell.angle_beta   90.00
_cell.angle_gamma   90.00
#
_symmetry.space_group_name_H-M   'P 1'
#
loop_
_entity.id
_entity.type
_entity.pdbx_description
1 polymer ?
#
loop_
_entity_poly.entity_id
_entity_poly.type
_entity_poly.pdbx_seq_one_letter_code
_entity_poly.pdbx_strand_id
1 'polypeptide(L)'
;MALEGSGESGDWAIQALRAQLGERVAFYFAFNAFYTSWLAPLVVLMVVYYLVFRIAHWPSYARGLSLLGWAVVAVWAPLLMKFWRRREAALEHMWGIRGVPPSETPNPDAKYVVMLKDRRTGETERRYDPLGNRGRIAWLMLPFILINLAVIVVGIGPFTQWYVFGRMSPLCECCEWHQAQGGPVANVSATGVVTMLVEPTAPLPAECAYLLPHIYTQAAPTMCDYFVNCFSSRASTVGTDRWVYILIQGIILGLVLDVVQFEAFSAFTVWLTRSEHWPTLSDFESRLVRKQFLFCWVNMYFWFLAVAFAYVPFGATIQTWLTANGFAWFVPEYGWQEGNLNIDEAFVTPLVVTQSINLALETLVPFCCLRAARRQQK
;
A
#
# COMPACT_ATOMS: atom_id res chain seq x y z
N MET A 1 19.04 18.62 28.21
CA MET A 1 20.34 19.20 27.82
C MET A 1 21.05 18.45 26.68
N ALA A 2 20.72 17.18 26.36
CA ALA A 2 21.28 16.47 25.20
C ALA A 2 20.49 16.65 23.86
N LEU A 3 19.35 17.36 23.88
CA LEU A 3 18.51 17.58 22.68
C LEU A 3 18.75 18.94 22.00
N GLU A 4 19.53 19.84 22.60
CA GLU A 4 19.85 21.15 22.03
C GLU A 4 21.01 21.10 21.03
N GLY A 5 22.02 20.25 21.27
CA GLY A 5 23.19 20.11 20.39
C GLY A 5 22.89 19.42 19.04
N SER A 6 21.82 18.63 18.92
CA SER A 6 21.38 18.06 17.63
C SER A 6 20.64 19.08 16.76
N GLY A 7 20.02 20.11 17.38
CA GLY A 7 19.28 21.16 16.68
C GLY A 7 20.18 22.10 15.89
N GLU A 8 21.29 22.54 16.48
CA GLU A 8 22.26 23.41 15.80
C GLU A 8 22.98 22.66 14.65
N SER A 9 23.26 21.36 14.83
CA SER A 9 23.87 20.54 13.79
C SER A 9 22.93 20.27 12.61
N GLY A 10 21.65 20.01 12.87
CA GLY A 10 20.67 19.81 11.81
C GLY A 10 20.44 21.07 10.97
N ASP A 11 20.44 22.24 11.63
CA ASP A 11 20.10 23.50 10.99
C ASP A 11 21.20 24.01 10.05
N TRP A 12 22.49 23.78 10.36
CA TRP A 12 23.56 24.12 9.41
C TRP A 12 23.54 23.24 8.17
N ALA A 13 23.23 21.94 8.31
CA ALA A 13 23.20 21.01 7.19
C ALA A 13 22.10 21.38 6.20
N ILE A 14 20.92 21.75 6.71
CA ILE A 14 19.80 22.24 5.89
C ILE A 14 20.18 23.56 5.17
N GLN A 15 20.89 24.46 5.86
CA GLN A 15 21.36 25.71 5.24
C GLN A 15 22.42 25.46 4.15
N ALA A 16 23.34 24.53 4.36
CA ALA A 16 24.34 24.14 3.36
C ALA A 16 23.66 23.52 2.11
N LEU A 17 22.66 22.65 2.32
CA LEU A 17 21.86 22.08 1.24
C LEU A 17 21.09 23.16 0.48
N ARG A 18 20.50 24.14 1.18
CA ARG A 18 19.84 25.29 0.54
C ARG A 18 20.81 26.05 -0.35
N ALA A 19 22.02 26.33 0.13
CA ALA A 19 23.01 27.09 -0.63
C ALA A 19 23.47 26.38 -1.91
N GLN A 20 23.52 25.04 -1.91
CA GLN A 20 24.01 24.25 -3.05
C GLN A 20 22.91 23.79 -4.02
N LEU A 21 21.73 23.41 -3.49
CA LEU A 21 20.65 22.73 -4.24
C LEU A 21 19.36 23.56 -4.33
N GLY A 22 19.31 24.69 -3.62
CA GLY A 22 18.15 25.57 -3.58
C GLY A 22 17.13 25.21 -2.49
N GLU A 23 16.11 26.07 -2.39
CA GLU A 23 15.14 26.06 -1.29
C GLU A 23 14.17 24.89 -1.35
N ARG A 24 13.73 24.50 -2.56
CA ARG A 24 12.80 23.37 -2.75
C ARG A 24 13.38 22.06 -2.19
N VAL A 25 14.64 21.77 -2.50
CA VAL A 25 15.33 20.56 -2.01
C VAL A 25 15.58 20.64 -0.49
N ALA A 26 15.95 21.83 0.01
CA ALA A 26 16.14 22.03 1.45
C ALA A 26 14.85 21.80 2.25
N PHE A 27 13.69 22.25 1.76
CA PHE A 27 12.39 21.99 2.41
C PHE A 27 12.07 20.50 2.49
N TYR A 28 12.36 19.73 1.43
CA TYR A 28 12.17 18.28 1.43
C TYR A 28 13.00 17.59 2.53
N PHE A 29 14.30 17.88 2.61
CA PHE A 29 15.15 17.28 3.66
C PHE A 29 14.80 17.78 5.05
N ALA A 30 14.41 19.05 5.21
CA ALA A 30 13.93 19.60 6.48
C ALA A 30 12.65 18.88 6.95
N PHE A 31 11.70 18.63 6.04
CA PHE A 31 10.49 17.86 6.35
C PHE A 31 10.83 16.43 6.73
N ASN A 32 11.70 15.76 5.96
CA ASN A 32 12.07 14.38 6.21
C ASN A 32 12.75 14.20 7.59
N ALA A 33 13.68 15.10 7.93
CA ALA A 33 14.33 15.09 9.25
C ALA A 33 13.34 15.38 10.38
N PHE A 34 12.44 16.34 10.19
CA PHE A 34 11.38 16.66 11.15
C PHE A 34 10.43 15.47 11.34
N TYR A 35 9.95 14.87 10.26
CA TYR A 35 9.04 13.72 10.27
C TYR A 35 9.66 12.51 10.95
N THR A 36 10.92 12.18 10.63
CA THR A 36 11.66 11.07 11.26
C THR A 36 11.83 11.30 12.76
N SER A 37 12.13 12.52 13.19
CA SER A 37 12.24 12.88 14.61
C SER A 37 10.90 12.74 15.35
N TRP A 38 9.79 13.06 14.69
CA TRP A 38 8.43 12.91 15.24
C TRP A 38 7.91 11.47 15.24
N LEU A 39 8.45 10.60 14.38
CA LEU A 39 8.19 9.16 14.42
C LEU A 39 8.93 8.48 15.57
N ALA A 40 10.11 8.94 15.97
CA ALA A 40 10.89 8.34 17.05
C ALA A 40 10.11 8.09 18.37
N PRO A 41 9.39 9.07 18.96
CA PRO A 41 8.60 8.83 20.17
C PRO A 41 7.45 7.84 19.93
N LEU A 42 6.86 7.83 18.74
CA LEU A 42 5.84 6.86 18.36
C LEU A 42 6.43 5.44 18.34
N VAL A 43 7.61 5.26 17.74
CA VAL A 43 8.31 3.96 17.69
C VAL A 43 8.60 3.47 19.10
N VAL A 44 9.16 4.31 19.97
CA VAL A 44 9.45 3.94 21.36
C VAL A 44 8.17 3.49 22.08
N LEU A 45 7.08 4.25 21.95
CA LEU A 45 5.78 3.91 22.54
C LEU A 45 5.27 2.55 22.02
N MET A 46 5.30 2.33 20.70
CA MET A 46 4.78 1.09 20.09
C MET A 46 5.64 -0.12 20.42
N VAL A 47 6.97 0.02 20.48
CA VAL A 47 7.88 -1.06 20.88
C VAL A 47 7.66 -1.45 22.33
N VAL A 48 7.54 -0.48 23.25
CA VAL A 48 7.22 -0.76 24.66
C VAL A 48 5.86 -1.46 24.78
N TYR A 49 4.84 -0.97 24.07
CA TYR A 49 3.52 -1.60 24.04
C TYR A 49 3.58 -3.05 23.54
N TYR A 50 4.31 -3.29 22.44
CA TYR A 50 4.52 -4.63 21.89
C TYR A 50 5.17 -5.56 22.93
N LEU A 51 6.29 -5.16 23.52
CA LEU A 51 7.04 -6.00 24.46
C LEU A 51 6.24 -6.34 25.73
N VAL A 52 5.41 -5.42 26.22
CA VAL A 52 4.63 -5.60 27.45
C VAL A 52 3.36 -6.41 27.21
N PHE A 53 2.60 -6.10 26.15
CA PHE A 53 1.23 -6.61 26.00
C PHE A 53 1.09 -7.79 25.02
N ARG A 54 2.09 -8.03 24.14
CA ARG A 54 1.99 -9.07 23.10
C ARG A 54 1.78 -10.48 23.65
N ILE A 55 2.42 -10.78 24.79
CA ILE A 55 2.46 -12.12 25.39
C ILE A 55 1.38 -12.36 26.45
N ALA A 56 0.72 -11.30 26.93
CA ALA A 56 -0.21 -11.40 28.06
C ALA A 56 -1.60 -11.91 27.64
N HIS A 57 -2.27 -11.20 26.72
CA HIS A 57 -3.61 -11.57 26.26
C HIS A 57 -3.89 -10.96 24.88
N TRP A 58 -3.98 -11.81 23.86
CA TRP A 58 -4.12 -11.40 22.45
C TRP A 58 -5.32 -10.49 22.17
N PRO A 59 -6.55 -10.79 22.63
CA PRO A 59 -7.70 -9.90 22.41
C PRO A 59 -7.57 -8.52 23.07
N SER A 60 -6.81 -8.41 24.17
CA SER A 60 -6.56 -7.12 24.83
C SER A 60 -5.50 -6.32 24.07
N TYR A 61 -4.44 -7.02 23.63
CA TYR A 61 -3.40 -6.45 22.77
C TYR A 61 -3.98 -5.86 21.47
N ALA A 62 -4.85 -6.60 20.79
CA ALA A 62 -5.49 -6.14 19.56
C ALA A 62 -6.39 -4.91 19.78
N ARG A 63 -7.21 -4.92 20.83
CA ARG A 63 -8.07 -3.77 21.18
C ARG A 63 -7.27 -2.52 21.53
N GLY A 64 -6.19 -2.67 22.31
CA GLY A 64 -5.31 -1.54 22.63
C GLY A 64 -4.58 -1.00 21.40
N LEU A 65 -4.21 -1.86 20.43
CA LEU A 65 -3.63 -1.42 19.16
C LEU A 65 -4.62 -0.55 18.36
N SER A 66 -5.90 -0.88 18.36
CA SER A 66 -6.94 -0.03 17.73
C SER A 66 -7.06 1.35 18.38
N LEU A 67 -7.02 1.40 19.72
CA LEU A 67 -7.06 2.67 20.47
C LEU A 67 -5.81 3.52 20.20
N LEU A 68 -4.64 2.89 20.16
CA LEU A 68 -3.39 3.54 19.82
C LEU A 68 -3.41 4.06 18.38
N GLY A 69 -3.85 3.25 17.41
CA GLY A 69 -4.00 3.65 16.01
C GLY A 69 -4.94 4.85 15.86
N TRP A 70 -6.07 4.85 16.57
CA TRP A 70 -6.96 6.01 16.64
C TRP A 70 -6.27 7.24 17.23
N ALA A 71 -5.51 7.10 18.33
CA ALA A 71 -4.77 8.19 18.93
C ALA A 71 -3.69 8.77 17.98
N VAL A 72 -3.08 7.94 17.14
CA VAL A 72 -2.14 8.42 16.10
C VAL A 72 -2.87 9.37 15.14
N VAL A 73 -4.05 8.98 14.66
CA VAL A 73 -4.82 9.79 13.71
C VAL A 73 -5.43 11.03 14.37
N ALA A 74 -5.96 10.90 15.58
CA ALA A 74 -6.69 11.96 16.27
C ALA A 74 -5.78 12.97 17.00
N VAL A 75 -4.60 12.54 17.46
CA VAL A 75 -3.70 13.35 18.29
C VAL A 75 -2.36 13.57 17.59
N TRP A 76 -1.63 12.51 17.26
CA TRP A 76 -0.27 12.65 16.73
C TRP A 76 -0.24 13.35 15.36
N ALA A 77 -1.11 12.96 14.41
CA ALA A 77 -1.11 13.54 13.07
C ALA A 77 -1.49 15.05 13.06
N PRO A 78 -2.53 15.52 13.78
CA PRO A 78 -2.81 16.95 13.90
C PRO A 78 -1.69 17.74 14.57
N LEU A 79 -1.05 17.16 15.61
CA LEU A 79 0.10 17.78 16.26
C LEU A 79 1.28 17.91 15.30
N LEU A 80 1.66 16.82 14.61
CA LEU A 80 2.70 16.83 13.58
C LEU A 80 2.43 17.93 12.55
N MET A 81 1.22 18.00 12.00
CA MET A 81 0.85 19.00 10.99
C MET A 81 0.87 20.44 11.55
N LYS A 82 0.52 20.64 12.82
CA LYS A 82 0.57 21.96 13.47
C LYS A 82 2.01 22.41 13.72
N PHE A 83 2.86 21.50 14.24
CA PHE A 83 4.27 21.81 14.50
C PHE A 83 5.08 21.94 13.21
N TRP A 84 4.76 21.16 12.18
CA TRP A 84 5.35 21.33 10.86
C TRP A 84 5.06 22.71 10.30
N ARG A 85 3.80 23.17 10.31
CA ARG A 85 3.43 24.53 9.87
C ARG A 85 4.17 25.63 10.65
N ARG A 86 4.40 25.43 11.94
CA ARG A 86 5.20 26.37 12.75
C ARG A 86 6.67 26.38 12.30
N ARG A 87 7.24 25.20 12.03
CA ARG A 87 8.63 25.04 11.57
C ARG A 87 8.82 25.59 10.17
N GLU A 88 7.89 25.32 9.26
CA GLU A 88 7.82 25.89 7.91
C GLU A 88 7.85 27.41 7.96
N ALA A 89 6.96 28.04 8.74
CA ALA A 89 6.95 29.50 8.90
C ALA A 89 8.25 30.07 9.50
N ALA A 90 8.90 29.32 10.41
CA ALA A 90 10.20 29.71 10.95
C ALA A 90 11.32 29.62 9.89
N LEU A 91 11.33 28.57 9.07
CA LEU A 91 12.26 28.41 7.96
C LEU A 91 12.05 29.51 6.91
N GLU A 92 10.81 29.79 6.52
CA GLU A 92 10.48 30.88 5.59
C GLU A 92 10.97 32.25 6.09
N HIS A 93 10.81 32.51 7.39
CA HIS A 93 11.30 33.73 8.01
C HIS A 93 12.84 33.78 8.04
N MET A 94 13.49 32.72 8.50
CA MET A 94 14.96 32.61 8.53
C MET A 94 15.59 32.75 7.14
N TRP A 95 14.88 32.26 6.12
CA TRP A 95 15.35 32.29 4.74
C TRP A 95 15.00 33.57 4.00
N GLY A 96 14.16 34.44 4.59
CA GLY A 96 13.73 35.70 3.98
C GLY A 96 12.78 35.51 2.80
N ILE A 97 12.09 34.37 2.72
CA ILE A 97 11.20 34.01 1.60
C ILE A 97 9.72 34.10 1.96
N ARG A 98 9.41 34.57 3.16
CA ARG A 98 8.02 34.73 3.61
C ARG A 98 7.29 35.73 2.71
N GLY A 99 6.26 35.26 2.02
CA GLY A 99 5.47 36.08 1.09
C GLY A 99 6.13 36.30 -0.28
N VAL A 100 7.29 35.70 -0.53
CA VAL A 100 7.85 35.63 -1.89
C VAL A 100 7.06 34.55 -2.64
N PRO A 101 6.40 34.87 -3.76
CA PRO A 101 5.72 33.85 -4.55
C PRO A 101 6.73 32.80 -5.02
N PRO A 102 6.33 31.52 -5.16
CA PRO A 102 7.21 30.48 -5.69
C PRO A 102 7.80 30.95 -7.03
N SER A 103 9.06 30.58 -7.31
CA SER A 103 9.76 30.98 -8.53
C SER A 103 8.85 30.91 -9.76
N GLU A 104 8.57 32.06 -10.38
CA GLU A 104 7.68 32.21 -11.54
C GLU A 104 8.38 31.78 -12.83
N THR A 105 8.92 30.55 -12.87
CA THR A 105 9.42 29.99 -14.11
C THR A 105 8.23 29.84 -15.06
N PRO A 106 8.21 30.56 -16.20
CA PRO A 106 7.11 30.47 -17.15
C PRO A 106 7.06 29.04 -17.67
N ASN A 107 5.87 28.46 -17.70
CA ASN A 107 5.69 27.15 -18.29
C ASN A 107 5.83 27.27 -19.82
N PRO A 108 6.82 26.61 -20.45
CA PRO A 108 7.05 26.73 -21.89
C PRO A 108 5.88 26.17 -22.72
N ASP A 109 5.11 25.22 -22.18
CA ASP A 109 3.97 24.59 -22.86
C ASP A 109 2.66 25.41 -22.70
N ALA A 110 2.69 26.50 -21.93
CA ALA A 110 1.51 27.29 -21.61
C ALA A 110 1.08 28.18 -22.77
N LYS A 111 -0.13 27.93 -23.30
CA LYS A 111 -0.79 28.81 -24.27
C LYS A 111 -1.59 29.89 -23.57
N TYR A 112 -1.49 31.11 -24.08
CA TYR A 112 -2.22 32.28 -23.58
C TYR A 112 -2.80 33.11 -24.73
N VAL A 113 -3.87 33.83 -24.43
CA VAL A 113 -4.42 34.87 -25.31
C VAL A 113 -4.25 36.21 -24.59
N VAL A 114 -3.79 37.22 -25.31
CA VAL A 114 -3.63 38.58 -24.80
C VAL A 114 -4.99 39.27 -24.85
N MET A 115 -5.47 39.75 -23.70
CA MET A 115 -6.73 40.48 -23.58
C MET A 115 -6.43 41.91 -23.13
N LEU A 116 -7.17 42.90 -23.62
CA LEU A 116 -7.13 44.24 -23.03
C LEU A 116 -7.90 44.20 -21.70
N LYS A 117 -7.22 44.48 -20.59
CA LYS A 117 -7.81 44.38 -19.24
C LYS A 117 -8.70 45.59 -18.93
N ASP A 118 -8.30 46.77 -19.38
CA ASP A 118 -8.94 48.02 -19.02
C ASP A 118 -9.01 48.99 -20.20
N ARG A 119 -10.20 49.55 -20.43
CA ARG A 119 -10.50 50.53 -21.49
C ARG A 119 -9.84 51.88 -21.21
N ARG A 120 -9.46 52.16 -19.95
CA ARG A 120 -8.89 53.44 -19.52
C ARG A 120 -7.36 53.45 -19.44
N THR A 121 -6.72 52.37 -18.98
CA THR A 121 -5.26 52.29 -18.85
C THR A 121 -4.57 51.63 -20.04
N GLY A 122 -5.31 50.88 -20.88
CA GLY A 122 -4.76 50.19 -22.05
C GLY A 122 -3.84 49.02 -21.71
N GLU A 123 -3.78 48.59 -20.45
CA GLU A 123 -2.93 47.49 -20.02
C GLU A 123 -3.43 46.15 -20.57
N THR A 124 -2.49 45.36 -21.08
CA THR A 124 -2.76 44.03 -21.64
C THR A 124 -2.51 42.96 -20.58
N GLU A 125 -3.45 42.04 -20.40
CA GLU A 125 -3.34 40.90 -19.50
C GLU A 125 -3.33 39.60 -20.29
N ARG A 126 -2.43 38.70 -19.92
CA ARG A 126 -2.36 37.36 -20.52
C ARG A 126 -3.37 36.46 -19.83
N ARG A 127 -4.39 36.03 -20.57
CA ARG A 127 -5.32 35.00 -20.10
C ARG A 127 -4.78 33.63 -20.48
N TYR A 128 -4.36 32.88 -19.47
CA TYR A 128 -3.94 31.48 -19.57
C TYR A 128 -5.19 30.59 -19.46
N ASP A 129 -5.34 29.62 -20.37
CA ASP A 129 -6.59 28.92 -20.77
C ASP A 129 -7.42 29.63 -21.86
N PRO A 130 -6.93 29.62 -23.13
CA PRO A 130 -7.62 30.25 -24.25
C PRO A 130 -8.91 29.53 -24.67
N LEU A 131 -9.07 28.25 -24.29
CA LEU A 131 -10.20 27.40 -24.70
C LEU A 131 -11.29 27.30 -23.62
N GLY A 132 -11.03 27.80 -22.40
CA GLY A 132 -11.95 27.63 -21.27
C GLY A 132 -12.14 26.16 -20.86
N ASN A 133 -11.14 25.32 -21.11
CA ASN A 133 -11.27 23.86 -20.98
C ASN A 133 -11.16 23.36 -19.54
N ARG A 134 -10.74 24.21 -18.57
CA ARG A 134 -10.55 23.81 -17.17
C ARG A 134 -11.79 23.17 -16.54
N GLY A 135 -12.99 23.71 -16.81
CA GLY A 135 -14.24 23.15 -16.31
C GLY A 135 -14.53 21.76 -16.87
N ARG A 136 -14.30 21.55 -18.17
CA ARG A 136 -14.47 20.25 -18.82
C ARG A 136 -13.50 19.20 -18.27
N ILE A 137 -12.26 19.60 -18.06
CA ILE A 137 -11.21 18.71 -17.50
C ILE A 137 -11.55 18.33 -16.05
N ALA A 138 -12.04 19.27 -15.25
CA ALA A 138 -12.53 18.98 -13.90
C ALA A 138 -13.67 17.95 -13.91
N TRP A 139 -14.62 18.06 -14.86
CA TRP A 139 -15.69 17.07 -15.03
C TRP A 139 -15.17 15.70 -15.50
N LEU A 140 -14.13 15.66 -16.34
CA LEU A 140 -13.51 14.42 -16.82
C LEU A 140 -12.79 13.65 -15.69
N MET A 141 -12.42 14.31 -14.59
CA MET A 141 -11.78 13.64 -13.45
C MET A 141 -12.71 12.63 -12.76
N LEU A 142 -14.02 12.88 -12.71
CA LEU A 142 -14.98 11.97 -12.07
C LEU A 142 -15.05 10.60 -12.76
N PRO A 143 -15.34 10.49 -14.08
CA PRO A 143 -15.35 9.20 -14.75
C PRO A 143 -13.96 8.56 -14.74
N PHE A 144 -12.89 9.34 -14.78
CA PHE A 144 -11.53 8.82 -14.64
C PHE A 144 -11.28 8.14 -13.29
N ILE A 145 -11.73 8.74 -12.18
CA ILE A 145 -11.65 8.13 -10.84
C ILE A 145 -12.47 6.85 -10.77
N LEU A 146 -13.66 6.82 -11.37
CA LEU A 146 -14.51 5.62 -11.41
C LEU A 146 -13.87 4.48 -12.22
N ILE A 147 -13.30 4.80 -13.39
CA ILE A 147 -12.54 3.84 -14.20
C ILE A 147 -11.34 3.34 -13.42
N ASN A 148 -10.63 4.22 -12.72
CA ASN A 148 -9.51 3.82 -11.88
C ASN A 148 -9.94 2.83 -10.79
N LEU A 149 -11.03 3.13 -10.08
CA LEU A 149 -11.56 2.23 -9.05
C LEU A 149 -11.93 0.86 -9.64
N ALA A 150 -12.56 0.84 -10.83
CA ALA A 150 -12.89 -0.41 -11.53
C ALA A 150 -11.63 -1.20 -11.93
N VAL A 151 -10.63 -0.52 -12.50
CA VAL A 151 -9.33 -1.13 -12.84
C VAL A 151 -8.66 -1.69 -11.59
N ILE A 152 -8.72 -0.99 -10.46
CA ILE A 152 -8.17 -1.44 -9.19
C ILE A 152 -8.92 -2.66 -8.66
N VAL A 153 -10.26 -2.71 -8.73
CA VAL A 153 -11.04 -3.89 -8.32
C VAL A 153 -10.68 -5.10 -9.19
N VAL A 154 -10.60 -4.91 -10.51
CA VAL A 154 -10.29 -5.97 -11.47
C VAL A 154 -8.81 -6.39 -11.40
N GLY A 155 -7.91 -5.45 -11.13
CA GLY A 155 -6.48 -5.67 -11.04
C GLY A 155 -6.07 -6.26 -9.70
N ILE A 156 -6.41 -5.59 -8.59
CA ILE A 156 -6.00 -5.95 -7.23
C ILE A 156 -6.86 -7.06 -6.64
N GLY A 157 -8.14 -7.15 -6.99
CA GLY A 157 -9.07 -8.16 -6.50
C GLY A 157 -8.55 -9.60 -6.68
N PRO A 158 -8.13 -10.00 -7.90
CA PRO A 158 -7.52 -11.31 -8.13
C PRO A 158 -6.27 -11.53 -7.30
N PHE A 159 -5.37 -10.56 -7.19
CA PHE A 159 -4.21 -10.71 -6.30
C PHE A 159 -4.64 -10.93 -4.85
N THR A 160 -5.72 -10.29 -4.40
CA THR A 160 -6.21 -10.40 -3.00
C THR A 160 -6.73 -11.81 -2.77
N GLN A 161 -7.48 -12.32 -3.73
CA GLN A 161 -7.92 -13.71 -3.72
C GLN A 161 -6.75 -14.69 -3.78
N TRP A 162 -5.71 -14.41 -4.57
CA TRP A 162 -4.50 -15.24 -4.62
C TRP A 162 -3.78 -15.28 -3.27
N TYR A 163 -3.64 -14.15 -2.59
CA TYR A 163 -3.09 -14.09 -1.24
C TYR A 163 -3.92 -14.91 -0.25
N VAL A 164 -5.25 -14.75 -0.29
CA VAL A 164 -6.17 -15.51 0.56
C VAL A 164 -6.07 -17.00 0.26
N PHE A 165 -5.97 -17.39 -1.00
CA PHE A 165 -5.77 -18.77 -1.41
C PHE A 165 -4.50 -19.35 -0.79
N GLY A 166 -3.34 -18.71 -0.97
CA GLY A 166 -2.07 -19.19 -0.41
C GLY A 166 -2.04 -19.25 1.12
N ARG A 167 -2.80 -18.37 1.79
CA ARG A 167 -2.97 -18.38 3.25
C ARG A 167 -3.90 -19.48 3.76
N MET A 168 -4.94 -19.79 2.99
CA MET A 168 -5.97 -20.77 3.37
C MET A 168 -5.65 -22.19 2.91
N SER A 169 -4.70 -22.36 1.99
CA SER A 169 -4.24 -23.68 1.57
C SER A 169 -3.77 -24.56 2.75
N PRO A 170 -4.10 -25.86 2.73
CA PRO A 170 -3.72 -26.81 3.76
C PRO A 170 -2.20 -27.09 3.79
N LEU A 171 -1.77 -27.81 4.83
CA LEU A 171 -0.49 -28.48 4.81
C LEU A 171 -0.52 -29.66 3.82
N CYS A 172 0.59 -29.95 3.13
CA CYS A 172 0.65 -31.07 2.19
C CYS A 172 0.37 -32.41 2.88
N GLU A 173 0.88 -32.62 4.09
CA GLU A 173 0.60 -33.83 4.89
C GLU A 173 -0.91 -34.00 5.15
N CYS A 174 -1.63 -32.90 5.44
CA CYS A 174 -3.08 -32.93 5.64
C CYS A 174 -3.85 -33.21 4.34
N CYS A 175 -3.39 -32.63 3.23
CA CYS A 175 -3.99 -32.82 1.92
C CYS A 175 -3.85 -34.29 1.48
N GLU A 176 -2.63 -34.83 1.54
CA GLU A 176 -2.31 -36.22 1.18
C GLU A 176 -3.05 -37.22 2.08
N TRP A 177 -3.13 -36.95 3.39
CA TRP A 177 -3.90 -37.78 4.31
C TRP A 177 -5.38 -37.84 3.94
N HIS A 178 -6.00 -36.71 3.59
CA HIS A 178 -7.41 -36.65 3.21
C HIS A 178 -7.64 -37.28 1.82
N GLN A 179 -6.73 -37.04 0.88
CA GLN A 179 -6.74 -37.67 -0.45
C GLN A 179 -6.71 -39.20 -0.33
N ALA A 180 -5.92 -39.75 0.61
CA ALA A 180 -5.86 -41.19 0.88
C ALA A 180 -7.18 -41.78 1.42
N GLN A 181 -8.09 -40.97 1.98
CA GLN A 181 -9.42 -41.42 2.41
C GLN A 181 -10.41 -41.55 1.24
N GLY A 182 -10.16 -40.89 0.10
CA GLY A 182 -10.95 -41.02 -1.12
C GLY A 182 -12.36 -40.43 -1.07
N GLY A 183 -12.75 -39.73 -0.01
CA GLY A 183 -14.07 -39.11 0.15
C GLY A 183 -14.30 -38.52 1.54
N PRO A 184 -15.52 -37.98 1.79
CA PRO A 184 -15.88 -37.45 3.10
C PRO A 184 -15.87 -38.56 4.16
N VAL A 185 -15.18 -38.28 5.26
CA VAL A 185 -14.94 -39.24 6.34
C VAL A 185 -16.08 -39.24 7.36
N ALA A 186 -16.73 -38.08 7.55
CA ALA A 186 -17.83 -37.92 8.50
C ALA A 186 -18.88 -36.94 7.96
N ASN A 187 -20.12 -37.09 8.43
CA ASN A 187 -21.18 -36.09 8.25
C ASN A 187 -21.47 -35.40 9.58
N VAL A 188 -21.83 -34.11 9.51
CA VAL A 188 -22.27 -33.34 10.69
C VAL A 188 -23.75 -33.02 10.52
N SER A 189 -24.57 -33.49 11.46
CA SER A 189 -26.00 -33.18 11.51
C SER A 189 -26.25 -31.73 11.93
N ALA A 190 -27.47 -31.22 11.66
CA ALA A 190 -27.86 -29.86 12.05
C ALA A 190 -27.77 -29.58 13.57
N THR A 191 -27.72 -30.63 14.40
CA THR A 191 -27.53 -30.55 15.86
C THR A 191 -26.07 -30.68 16.31
N GLY A 192 -25.12 -30.69 15.37
CA GLY A 192 -23.68 -30.75 15.66
C GLY A 192 -23.13 -32.14 15.96
N VAL A 193 -23.95 -33.20 15.85
CA VAL A 193 -23.48 -34.59 16.01
C VAL A 193 -22.69 -35.01 14.77
N VAL A 194 -21.44 -35.41 14.98
CA VAL A 194 -20.53 -35.97 13.97
C VAL A 194 -20.78 -37.47 13.87
N THR A 195 -21.15 -37.95 12.69
CA THR A 195 -21.30 -39.38 12.38
C THR A 195 -20.22 -39.79 11.40
N MET A 196 -19.35 -40.70 11.81
CA MET A 196 -18.32 -41.28 10.93
C MET A 196 -18.98 -42.10 9.83
N LEU A 197 -18.61 -41.83 8.58
CA LEU A 197 -19.07 -42.57 7.40
C LEU A 197 -18.12 -43.73 7.07
N VAL A 198 -16.83 -43.52 7.33
CA VAL A 198 -15.75 -44.46 7.05
C VAL A 198 -14.76 -44.43 8.22
N GLU A 199 -14.20 -45.59 8.56
CA GLU A 199 -13.10 -45.66 9.53
C GLU A 199 -11.79 -45.19 8.85
N PRO A 200 -11.09 -44.18 9.39
CA PRO A 200 -9.90 -43.64 8.75
C PRO A 200 -8.79 -44.70 8.63
N THR A 201 -8.14 -44.76 7.47
CA THR A 201 -7.03 -45.69 7.23
C THR A 201 -5.79 -45.40 8.09
N ALA A 202 -5.65 -44.17 8.55
CA ALA A 202 -4.57 -43.70 9.42
C ALA A 202 -5.09 -42.62 10.38
N PRO A 203 -4.50 -42.46 11.58
CA PRO A 203 -4.84 -41.37 12.48
C PRO A 203 -4.57 -40.01 11.82
N LEU A 204 -5.42 -39.02 12.12
CA LEU A 204 -5.24 -37.65 11.62
C LEU A 204 -3.95 -37.06 12.20
N PRO A 205 -3.05 -36.49 11.38
CA PRO A 205 -1.87 -35.80 11.88
C PRO A 205 -2.26 -34.66 12.83
N ALA A 206 -1.53 -34.51 13.94
CA ALA A 206 -1.85 -33.52 14.97
C ALA A 206 -1.85 -32.08 14.41
N GLU A 207 -1.00 -31.81 13.42
CA GLU A 207 -0.89 -30.51 12.76
C GLU A 207 -2.12 -30.14 11.94
N CYS A 208 -2.96 -31.11 11.57
CA CYS A 208 -4.18 -30.92 10.77
C CYS A 208 -5.41 -30.56 11.61
N ALA A 209 -5.29 -30.51 12.94
CA ALA A 209 -6.42 -30.27 13.84
C ALA A 209 -7.14 -28.93 13.57
N TYR A 210 -6.46 -27.93 12.98
CA TYR A 210 -7.07 -26.64 12.65
C TYR A 210 -8.06 -26.70 11.47
N LEU A 211 -8.05 -27.78 10.70
CA LEU A 211 -8.97 -28.00 9.59
C LEU A 211 -10.29 -28.64 10.05
N LEU A 212 -10.45 -28.94 11.35
CA LEU A 212 -11.67 -29.52 11.88
C LEU A 212 -12.78 -28.46 11.99
N PRO A 213 -14.05 -28.81 11.66
CA PRO A 213 -14.52 -30.12 11.19
C PRO A 213 -14.42 -30.31 9.66
N HIS A 214 -14.01 -29.28 8.92
CA HIS A 214 -14.05 -29.24 7.45
C HIS A 214 -13.37 -30.44 6.79
N ILE A 215 -12.19 -30.85 7.27
CA ILE A 215 -11.43 -31.97 6.72
C ILE A 215 -12.20 -33.30 6.73
N TYR A 216 -13.11 -33.51 7.69
CA TYR A 216 -13.90 -34.74 7.72
C TYR A 216 -15.19 -34.65 6.91
N THR A 217 -15.76 -33.44 6.80
CA THR A 217 -17.09 -33.22 6.19
C THR A 217 -17.09 -33.00 4.69
N GLN A 218 -15.95 -32.59 4.13
CA GLN A 218 -15.85 -32.22 2.72
C GLN A 218 -15.33 -33.37 1.89
N ALA A 219 -15.53 -33.29 0.57
CA ALA A 219 -14.95 -34.24 -0.36
C ALA A 219 -13.41 -34.15 -0.35
N ALA A 220 -12.75 -35.28 -0.52
CA ALA A 220 -11.29 -35.33 -0.61
C ALA A 220 -10.79 -34.50 -1.82
N PRO A 221 -9.67 -33.77 -1.66
CA PRO A 221 -9.09 -33.01 -2.76
C PRO A 221 -8.58 -33.93 -3.88
N THR A 222 -8.69 -33.46 -5.12
CA THR A 222 -8.29 -34.24 -6.31
C THR A 222 -6.79 -34.20 -6.58
N MET A 223 -6.11 -33.16 -6.11
CA MET A 223 -4.67 -32.93 -6.29
C MET A 223 -4.09 -32.33 -5.01
N CYS A 224 -2.84 -32.65 -4.70
CA CYS A 224 -2.08 -32.11 -3.56
C CYS A 224 -0.67 -31.75 -4.05
N ASP A 225 -0.60 -30.73 -4.90
CA ASP A 225 0.62 -30.28 -5.55
C ASP A 225 1.34 -29.25 -4.66
N TYR A 226 2.54 -29.63 -4.22
CA TYR A 226 3.42 -28.77 -3.46
C TYR A 226 3.64 -27.42 -4.15
N PHE A 227 3.54 -26.33 -3.37
CA PHE A 227 3.71 -24.94 -3.79
C PHE A 227 2.58 -24.38 -4.68
N VAL A 228 1.57 -25.18 -5.01
CA VAL A 228 0.40 -24.74 -5.78
C VAL A 228 -0.81 -24.65 -4.88
N ASN A 229 -1.25 -25.77 -4.31
CA ASN A 229 -2.45 -25.85 -3.47
C ASN A 229 -2.18 -26.39 -2.06
N CYS A 230 -0.99 -26.94 -1.80
CA CYS A 230 -0.55 -27.33 -0.46
C CYS A 230 0.85 -26.78 -0.15
N PHE A 231 1.13 -26.63 1.15
CA PHE A 231 2.43 -26.13 1.65
C PHE A 231 2.98 -27.02 2.77
N SER A 232 4.28 -27.07 2.95
CA SER A 232 4.94 -27.78 4.06
C SER A 232 4.86 -27.00 5.37
N SER A 233 4.77 -25.66 5.32
CA SER A 233 4.73 -24.81 6.52
C SER A 233 3.38 -24.13 6.69
N ARG A 234 2.84 -24.13 7.91
CA ARG A 234 1.60 -23.41 8.24
C ARG A 234 1.81 -21.90 8.38
N ALA A 235 2.90 -21.51 9.03
CA ALA A 235 3.22 -20.10 9.21
C ALA A 235 3.81 -19.50 7.93
N SER A 236 3.55 -18.22 7.68
CA SER A 236 4.20 -17.45 6.61
C SER A 236 5.46 -16.73 7.09
N THR A 237 6.21 -17.37 7.99
CA THR A 237 7.48 -16.81 8.50
C THR A 237 8.53 -16.79 7.40
N VAL A 238 9.43 -15.81 7.46
CA VAL A 238 10.51 -15.63 6.49
C VAL A 238 11.29 -16.94 6.28
N GLY A 239 11.46 -17.33 5.02
CA GLY A 239 12.17 -18.56 4.63
C GLY A 239 11.30 -19.81 4.49
N THR A 240 10.02 -19.76 4.88
CA THR A 240 9.07 -20.85 4.59
C THR A 240 8.63 -20.83 3.12
N ASP A 241 8.20 -21.98 2.62
CA ASP A 241 7.61 -22.15 1.29
C ASP A 241 6.38 -21.24 1.08
N ARG A 242 5.50 -21.17 2.08
CA ARG A 242 4.34 -20.27 2.05
C ARG A 242 4.73 -18.79 2.01
N TRP A 243 5.81 -18.41 2.72
CA TRP A 243 6.34 -17.05 2.64
C TRP A 243 6.89 -16.72 1.25
N VAL A 244 7.64 -17.64 0.63
CA VAL A 244 8.16 -17.45 -0.74
C VAL A 244 7.01 -17.28 -1.74
N TYR A 245 5.95 -18.07 -1.62
CA TYR A 245 4.76 -17.94 -2.46
C TYR A 245 4.11 -16.55 -2.37
N ILE A 246 3.90 -16.06 -1.14
CA ILE A 246 3.33 -14.73 -0.88
C ILE A 246 4.29 -13.62 -1.35
N LEU A 247 5.60 -13.81 -1.20
CA LEU A 247 6.60 -12.87 -1.67
C LEU A 247 6.54 -12.71 -3.20
N ILE A 248 6.46 -13.83 -3.94
CA ILE A 248 6.32 -13.81 -5.41
C ILE A 248 5.06 -13.04 -5.81
N GLN A 249 3.93 -13.34 -5.17
CA GLN A 249 2.68 -12.62 -5.40
C GLN A 249 2.84 -11.11 -5.15
N GLY A 250 3.50 -10.71 -4.06
CA GLY A 250 3.76 -9.30 -3.73
C GLY A 250 4.67 -8.59 -4.72
N ILE A 251 5.72 -9.26 -5.23
CA ILE A 251 6.61 -8.71 -6.26
C ILE A 251 5.84 -8.50 -7.57
N ILE A 252 5.04 -9.48 -8.00
CA ILE A 252 4.24 -9.36 -9.23
C ILE A 252 3.22 -8.23 -9.09
N LEU A 253 2.51 -8.15 -7.95
CA LEU A 253 1.58 -7.07 -7.68
C LEU A 253 2.28 -5.70 -7.72
N GLY A 254 3.43 -5.56 -7.04
CA GLY A 254 4.23 -4.33 -7.05
C GLY A 254 4.63 -3.92 -8.47
N LEU A 255 5.15 -4.85 -9.28
CA LEU A 255 5.52 -4.57 -10.67
C LEU A 255 4.32 -4.13 -11.52
N VAL A 256 3.17 -4.81 -11.39
CA VAL A 256 1.96 -4.44 -12.15
C VAL A 256 1.46 -3.05 -11.74
N LEU A 257 1.40 -2.76 -10.44
CA LEU A 257 0.91 -1.49 -9.94
C LEU A 257 1.88 -0.33 -10.22
N ASP A 258 3.18 -0.53 -10.01
CA ASP A 258 4.16 0.54 -10.07
C ASP A 258 4.71 0.76 -11.50
N VAL A 259 4.74 -0.27 -12.35
CA VAL A 259 5.23 -0.12 -13.74
C VAL A 259 4.09 0.11 -14.71
N VAL A 260 3.03 -0.70 -14.65
CA VAL A 260 1.96 -0.63 -15.65
C VAL A 260 0.93 0.43 -15.27
N GLN A 261 0.40 0.34 -14.05
CA GLN A 261 -0.67 1.23 -13.62
C GLN A 261 -0.12 2.65 -13.37
N PHE A 262 0.92 2.82 -12.56
CA PHE A 262 1.42 4.15 -12.24
C PHE A 262 1.85 4.94 -13.50
N GLU A 263 2.63 4.34 -14.41
CA GLU A 263 3.06 5.02 -15.63
C GLU A 263 1.90 5.40 -16.56
N ALA A 264 0.96 4.49 -16.81
CA ALA A 264 -0.19 4.77 -17.67
C ALA A 264 -1.05 5.91 -17.11
N PHE A 265 -1.31 5.91 -15.80
CA PHE A 265 -2.11 6.93 -15.14
C PHE A 265 -1.34 8.25 -14.98
N SER A 266 -0.03 8.20 -14.77
CA SER A 266 0.85 9.38 -14.76
C SER A 266 0.84 10.05 -16.13
N ALA A 267 1.02 9.30 -17.21
CA ALA A 267 0.95 9.82 -18.57
C ALA A 267 -0.39 10.50 -18.87
N PHE A 268 -1.50 9.89 -18.45
CA PHE A 268 -2.84 10.46 -18.63
C PHE A 268 -3.06 11.75 -17.82
N THR A 269 -2.66 11.77 -16.54
CA THR A 269 -2.81 12.96 -15.68
C THR A 269 -1.91 14.11 -16.11
N VAL A 270 -0.72 13.83 -16.65
CA VAL A 270 0.15 14.81 -17.30
C VAL A 270 -0.53 15.39 -18.54
N TRP A 271 -1.11 14.54 -19.39
CA TRP A 271 -1.84 14.97 -20.58
C TRP A 271 -3.03 15.90 -20.23
N LEU A 272 -3.82 15.53 -19.23
CA LEU A 272 -4.91 16.38 -18.73
C LEU A 272 -4.41 17.72 -18.21
N THR A 273 -3.36 17.70 -17.40
CA THR A 273 -2.84 18.93 -16.77
C THR A 273 -2.18 19.84 -17.80
N ARG A 274 -1.54 19.28 -18.85
CA ARG A 274 -1.01 20.07 -19.98
C ARG A 274 -2.13 20.77 -20.74
N SER A 275 -3.27 20.10 -20.90
CA SER A 275 -4.45 20.64 -21.58
C SER A 275 -5.11 21.83 -20.85
N GLU A 276 -4.80 22.04 -19.57
CA GLU A 276 -5.30 23.17 -18.76
C GLU A 276 -4.46 24.47 -18.92
N HIS A 277 -3.28 24.38 -19.56
CA HIS A 277 -2.38 25.49 -19.88
C HIS A 277 -2.09 26.43 -18.67
N TRP A 278 -1.47 25.90 -17.61
CA TRP A 278 -1.08 26.69 -16.44
C TRP A 278 0.13 27.60 -16.72
N PRO A 279 0.12 28.86 -16.24
CA PRO A 279 1.13 29.87 -16.59
C PRO A 279 2.53 29.56 -16.04
N THR A 280 2.62 29.04 -14.82
CA THR A 280 3.88 28.77 -14.13
C THR A 280 4.10 27.26 -14.00
N LEU A 281 5.37 26.84 -13.95
CA LEU A 281 5.71 25.44 -13.67
C LEU A 281 5.24 25.01 -12.27
N SER A 282 5.34 25.90 -11.28
CA SER A 282 4.87 25.63 -9.91
C SER A 282 3.37 25.33 -9.85
N ASP A 283 2.55 26.08 -10.59
CA ASP A 283 1.11 25.83 -10.69
C ASP A 283 0.82 24.50 -11.39
N PHE A 284 1.51 24.23 -12.50
CA PHE A 284 1.39 22.97 -13.23
C PHE A 284 1.70 21.77 -12.32
N GLU A 285 2.85 21.77 -11.65
CA GLU A 285 3.29 20.72 -10.73
C GLU A 285 2.29 20.54 -9.58
N SER A 286 1.86 21.62 -8.94
CA SER A 286 0.90 21.56 -7.82
C SER A 286 -0.45 20.97 -8.23
N ARG A 287 -0.91 21.26 -9.45
CA ARG A 287 -2.17 20.73 -10.00
C ARG A 287 -2.01 19.28 -10.43
N LEU A 288 -0.85 18.89 -10.95
CA LEU A 288 -0.53 17.52 -11.29
C LEU A 288 -0.53 16.65 -10.03
N VAL A 289 0.20 17.07 -8.99
CA VAL A 289 0.24 16.38 -7.68
C VAL A 289 -1.16 16.18 -7.12
N ARG A 290 -2.02 17.22 -7.17
CA ARG A 290 -3.39 17.10 -6.66
C ARG A 290 -4.23 16.06 -7.41
N LYS A 291 -4.06 15.96 -8.74
CA LYS A 291 -4.78 14.96 -9.56
C LYS A 291 -4.24 13.55 -9.32
N GLN A 292 -2.93 13.40 -9.15
CA GLN A 292 -2.28 12.11 -8.91
C GLN A 292 -2.44 11.61 -7.47
N PHE A 293 -2.57 12.52 -6.49
CA PHE A 293 -2.63 12.16 -5.08
C PHE A 293 -3.70 11.11 -4.76
N LEU A 294 -4.94 11.32 -5.23
CA LEU A 294 -6.04 10.39 -4.96
C LEU A 294 -5.76 9.02 -5.58
N PHE A 295 -5.21 9.00 -6.80
CA PHE A 295 -4.82 7.77 -7.48
C PHE A 295 -3.75 7.01 -6.69
N CYS A 296 -2.66 7.67 -6.31
CA CYS A 296 -1.59 7.04 -5.53
C CYS A 296 -2.11 6.55 -4.17
N TRP A 297 -2.99 7.33 -3.53
CA TRP A 297 -3.60 6.95 -2.26
C TRP A 297 -4.47 5.69 -2.39
N VAL A 298 -5.39 5.65 -3.36
CA VAL A 298 -6.24 4.48 -3.56
C VAL A 298 -5.38 3.27 -3.93
N ASN A 299 -4.43 3.42 -4.85
CA ASN A 299 -3.56 2.33 -5.27
C ASN A 299 -2.76 1.72 -4.09
N MET A 300 -2.23 2.57 -3.21
CA MET A 300 -1.44 2.12 -2.06
C MET A 300 -2.29 1.47 -0.97
N TYR A 301 -3.50 1.96 -0.70
CA TYR A 301 -4.30 1.49 0.44
C TYR A 301 -5.37 0.45 0.07
N PHE A 302 -5.77 0.34 -1.20
CA PHE A 302 -6.89 -0.50 -1.60
C PHE A 302 -6.69 -1.98 -1.24
N TRP A 303 -5.49 -2.52 -1.42
CA TRP A 303 -5.16 -3.88 -0.98
C TRP A 303 -5.51 -4.13 0.49
N PHE A 304 -5.01 -3.25 1.36
CA PHE A 304 -5.22 -3.36 2.80
C PHE A 304 -6.68 -3.18 3.18
N LEU A 305 -7.39 -2.27 2.51
CA LEU A 305 -8.82 -2.06 2.70
C LEU A 305 -9.62 -3.29 2.26
N ALA A 306 -9.27 -3.92 1.14
CA ALA A 306 -9.94 -5.13 0.65
C ALA A 306 -9.75 -6.29 1.63
N VAL A 307 -8.53 -6.50 2.15
CA VAL A 307 -8.27 -7.54 3.16
C VAL A 307 -9.08 -7.24 4.43
N ALA A 308 -8.96 -6.04 4.99
CA ALA A 308 -9.53 -5.71 6.29
C ALA A 308 -11.07 -5.56 6.29
N PHE A 309 -11.65 -5.00 5.24
CA PHE A 309 -13.08 -4.66 5.19
C PHE A 309 -13.92 -5.54 4.26
N ALA A 310 -13.32 -6.32 3.36
CA ALA A 310 -14.05 -7.27 2.52
C ALA A 310 -13.77 -8.72 2.95
N TYR A 311 -12.51 -9.16 2.92
CA TYR A 311 -12.18 -10.56 3.15
C TYR A 311 -12.30 -11.01 4.60
N VAL A 312 -11.70 -10.28 5.55
CA VAL A 312 -11.79 -10.64 6.97
C VAL A 312 -13.25 -10.76 7.45
N PRO A 313 -14.16 -9.81 7.16
CA PRO A 313 -15.55 -9.91 7.60
C PRO A 313 -16.45 -10.79 6.70
N PHE A 314 -16.23 -10.85 5.38
CA PHE A 314 -17.14 -11.49 4.43
C PHE A 314 -16.49 -12.61 3.60
N GLY A 315 -15.35 -13.15 4.03
CA GLY A 315 -14.56 -14.11 3.26
C GLY A 315 -15.32 -15.36 2.86
N ALA A 316 -16.16 -15.92 3.75
CA ALA A 316 -17.02 -17.06 3.43
C ALA A 316 -18.00 -16.72 2.30
N THR A 317 -18.68 -15.58 2.38
CA THR A 317 -19.61 -15.11 1.35
C THR A 317 -18.90 -14.89 0.01
N ILE A 318 -17.72 -14.24 0.03
CA ILE A 318 -16.93 -14.00 -1.19
C ILE A 318 -16.54 -15.32 -1.85
N GLN A 319 -16.06 -16.30 -1.08
CA GLN A 319 -15.69 -17.61 -1.62
C GLN A 319 -16.90 -18.37 -2.19
N THR A 320 -18.05 -18.36 -1.50
CA THR A 320 -19.28 -18.98 -2.05
C THR A 320 -19.72 -18.32 -3.36
N TRP A 321 -19.60 -16.99 -3.45
CA TRP A 321 -19.91 -16.25 -4.67
C TRP A 321 -18.94 -16.61 -5.80
N LEU A 322 -17.64 -16.72 -5.53
CA LEU A 322 -16.65 -17.14 -6.52
C LEU A 322 -16.95 -18.53 -7.07
N THR A 323 -17.22 -19.50 -6.19
CA THR A 323 -17.59 -20.86 -6.59
C THR A 323 -18.87 -20.87 -7.43
N ALA A 324 -19.90 -20.11 -7.06
CA ALA A 324 -21.16 -20.02 -7.80
C ALA A 324 -21.00 -19.41 -9.21
N ASN A 325 -20.01 -18.54 -9.41
CA ASN A 325 -19.74 -17.87 -10.68
C ASN A 325 -18.66 -18.55 -11.53
N GLY A 326 -18.30 -19.81 -11.22
CA GLY A 326 -17.34 -20.59 -12.01
C GLY A 326 -15.87 -20.34 -11.68
N PHE A 327 -15.57 -19.60 -10.62
CA PHE A 327 -14.21 -19.35 -10.12
C PHE A 327 -13.81 -20.31 -8.98
N ALA A 328 -14.39 -21.51 -8.95
CA ALA A 328 -14.11 -22.52 -7.92
C ALA A 328 -12.62 -22.93 -7.86
N TRP A 329 -11.93 -22.91 -9.00
CA TRP A 329 -10.48 -23.17 -9.09
C TRP A 329 -9.62 -22.16 -8.33
N PHE A 330 -10.19 -20.99 -8.00
CA PHE A 330 -9.50 -19.91 -7.30
C PHE A 330 -9.92 -19.78 -5.84
N VAL A 331 -10.65 -20.78 -5.34
CA VAL A 331 -11.10 -20.90 -3.95
C VAL A 331 -10.32 -22.03 -3.28
N PRO A 332 -9.80 -21.83 -2.06
CA PRO A 332 -9.09 -22.89 -1.34
C PRO A 332 -10.00 -24.10 -1.10
N GLU A 333 -9.41 -25.31 -1.15
CA GLU A 333 -10.13 -26.59 -1.08
C GLU A 333 -11.05 -26.72 0.13
N TYR A 334 -10.57 -26.29 1.30
CA TYR A 334 -11.32 -26.36 2.56
C TYR A 334 -12.19 -25.12 2.83
N GLY A 335 -12.31 -24.21 1.86
CA GLY A 335 -13.07 -22.98 1.99
C GLY A 335 -12.48 -21.97 3.00
N TRP A 336 -13.34 -21.13 3.57
CA TRP A 336 -12.95 -20.06 4.47
C TRP A 336 -12.81 -20.56 5.91
N GLN A 337 -11.65 -20.32 6.52
CA GLN A 337 -11.36 -20.67 7.91
C GLN A 337 -11.21 -19.41 8.75
N GLU A 338 -12.06 -19.27 9.77
CA GLU A 338 -12.02 -18.13 10.68
C GLU A 338 -10.71 -18.10 11.47
N GLY A 339 -10.10 -16.91 11.57
CA GLY A 339 -8.87 -16.71 12.35
C GLY A 339 -7.55 -17.16 11.69
N ASN A 340 -7.59 -17.76 10.50
CA ASN A 340 -6.37 -18.14 9.78
C ASN A 340 -5.76 -16.97 8.97
N LEU A 341 -6.59 -15.97 8.65
CA LEU A 341 -6.17 -14.70 8.05
C LEU A 341 -6.01 -13.63 9.14
N ASN A 342 -4.80 -13.44 9.63
CA ASN A 342 -4.49 -12.37 10.57
C ASN A 342 -3.94 -11.15 9.84
N ILE A 343 -4.46 -9.98 10.20
CA ILE A 343 -4.17 -8.72 9.53
C ILE A 343 -2.70 -8.27 9.76
N ASP A 344 -2.13 -8.55 10.93
CA ASP A 344 -0.75 -8.21 11.27
C ASP A 344 0.28 -8.86 10.34
N GLU A 345 0.10 -10.15 10.02
CA GLU A 345 0.96 -10.86 9.08
C GLU A 345 0.79 -10.36 7.63
N ALA A 346 -0.41 -9.91 7.27
CA ALA A 346 -0.70 -9.32 5.96
C ALA A 346 0.01 -7.97 5.75
N PHE A 347 0.26 -7.22 6.82
CA PHE A 347 0.91 -5.90 6.75
C PHE A 347 2.44 -5.96 6.72
N VAL A 348 3.04 -6.86 7.51
CA VAL A 348 4.50 -6.87 7.72
C VAL A 348 5.25 -7.16 6.42
N THR A 349 4.83 -8.17 5.67
CA THR A 349 5.56 -8.61 4.47
C THR A 349 5.60 -7.50 3.41
N PRO A 350 4.48 -6.89 2.97
CA PRO A 350 4.54 -5.79 2.02
C PRO A 350 5.28 -4.56 2.57
N LEU A 351 5.05 -4.15 3.82
CA LEU A 351 5.70 -2.94 4.36
C LEU A 351 7.22 -3.08 4.47
N VAL A 352 7.74 -4.22 4.93
CA VAL A 352 9.19 -4.41 5.10
C VAL A 352 9.85 -4.72 3.76
N VAL A 353 9.26 -5.62 2.98
CA VAL A 353 9.83 -6.07 1.72
C VAL A 353 9.77 -4.96 0.67
N THR A 354 8.63 -4.30 0.48
CA THR A 354 8.50 -3.25 -0.54
C THR A 354 9.44 -2.08 -0.23
N GLN A 355 9.61 -1.70 1.03
CA GLN A 355 10.57 -0.64 1.38
C GLN A 355 12.02 -1.07 1.12
N SER A 356 12.35 -2.34 1.38
CA SER A 356 13.68 -2.89 1.09
C SER A 356 13.95 -2.95 -0.43
N ILE A 357 12.95 -3.37 -1.21
CA ILE A 357 13.01 -3.40 -2.68
C ILE A 357 13.10 -1.98 -3.23
N ASN A 358 12.29 -1.04 -2.75
CA ASN A 358 12.34 0.36 -3.17
C ASN A 358 13.71 0.97 -2.90
N LEU A 359 14.28 0.74 -1.71
CA LEU A 359 15.65 1.17 -1.40
C LEU A 359 16.65 0.59 -2.40
N ALA A 360 16.54 -0.70 -2.73
CA ALA A 360 17.42 -1.33 -3.71
C ALA A 360 17.24 -0.76 -5.13
N LEU A 361 16.00 -0.52 -5.56
CA LEU A 361 15.69 0.02 -6.88
C LEU A 361 16.10 1.49 -7.02
N GLU A 362 15.92 2.31 -5.99
CA GLU A 362 16.24 3.74 -6.03
C GLU A 362 17.74 4.04 -5.86
N THR A 363 18.47 3.18 -5.14
CA THR A 363 19.89 3.42 -4.84
C THR A 363 20.85 2.44 -5.51
N LEU A 364 20.65 1.13 -5.30
CA LEU A 364 21.59 0.10 -5.75
C LEU A 364 21.56 -0.07 -7.27
N VAL A 365 20.37 -0.09 -7.88
CA VAL A 365 20.22 -0.28 -9.33
C VAL A 365 20.88 0.86 -10.12
N PRO A 366 20.57 2.15 -9.91
CA PRO A 366 21.24 3.25 -10.59
C PRO A 366 22.75 3.26 -10.36
N PHE A 367 23.21 2.99 -9.13
CA PHE A 367 24.63 2.93 -8.81
C PHE A 367 25.35 1.82 -9.60
N CYS A 368 24.77 0.63 -9.65
CA CYS A 368 25.31 -0.49 -10.42
C CYS A 368 25.32 -0.21 -11.92
N CYS A 369 24.24 0.35 -12.46
CA CYS A 369 24.15 0.76 -13.88
C CYS A 369 25.23 1.81 -14.22
N LEU A 370 25.40 2.84 -13.39
CA LEU A 370 26.44 3.86 -13.56
C LEU A 370 27.85 3.26 -13.48
N ARG A 371 28.09 2.34 -12.54
CA ARG A 371 29.39 1.66 -12.40
C ARG A 371 29.69 0.77 -13.61
N ALA A 372 28.69 0.08 -14.14
CA ALA A 372 28.82 -0.74 -15.34
C ALA A 372 29.11 0.12 -16.58
N ALA A 373 28.37 1.21 -16.78
CA ALA A 373 28.60 2.16 -17.87
C ALA A 373 30.03 2.76 -17.82
N ARG A 374 30.52 3.13 -16.63
CA ARG A 374 31.90 3.63 -16.45
C ARG A 374 32.97 2.58 -16.74
N ARG A 375 32.67 1.28 -16.53
CA ARG A 375 33.59 0.18 -16.88
C ARG A 375 33.65 -0.07 -18.38
N GLN A 376 32.58 0.21 -19.12
CA GLN A 376 32.57 0.08 -20.59
C GLN A 376 33.27 1.26 -21.31
N GLN A 377 33.44 2.40 -20.63
CA GLN A 377 34.18 3.57 -21.15
C GLN A 377 35.70 3.49 -20.92
N LYS A 378 36.19 2.51 -20.15
CA LYS A 378 37.61 2.22 -19.97
C LYS A 378 37.99 0.99 -20.77
#